data_AF-A0A926R9K3-F1
#
_entry.id   AF-A0A926R9K3-F1
#
_cell.length_a   1.000
_cell.length_b   1.000
_cell.length_c   1.000
_cell.angle_alpha   90.00
_cell.angle_beta   90.00
_cell.angle_gamma   90.00
#
_symmetry.space_group_name_H-M   'P 1'
#
loop_
_entity.id
_entity.type
_entity.pdbx_description
1 polymer ?
#
loop_
_entity_poly.entity_id
_entity_poly.type
_entity_poly.pdbx_seq_one_letter_code
_entity_poly.pdbx_strand_id
1 'polypeptide(L)'
;MFYTNPFAELISFMPVEVLQAFVILMVAMVALGTILDMAHKKNAKYFFINYKKATESATKKVSAGEKAAVISKTIASDILTTSELGRGQRRAAHLLGMYGSILFWICSAVLIFAYTGIGKEAPYQISLLWHLGALMTCLGGYWFWFFLRVDVSAEANPWKRIIRADLFVLSLLAAATFGLAWSYTQYSSVPILDSLFLVLYALSNIVLFGGVYWSKFAHMFYKPGAAIQKNLSEVDGYRDDLPGPADAPKQFGLGIKRESPRHY
;
A
#
# COMPACT_ATOMS: atom_id res chain seq x y z
N MET A 1 -20.18 -4.64 17.49
CA MET A 1 -19.07 -4.82 16.54
C MET A 1 -18.23 -3.56 16.38
N PHE A 2 -18.73 -2.47 15.77
CA PHE A 2 -17.88 -1.32 15.41
C PHE A 2 -17.15 -0.62 16.56
N TYR A 3 -17.73 -0.66 17.77
CA TYR A 3 -17.19 0.00 18.96
C TYR A 3 -16.46 -0.97 19.91
N THR A 4 -16.44 -2.26 19.59
CA THR A 4 -15.85 -3.32 20.43
C THR A 4 -14.47 -3.70 19.90
N ASN A 5 -13.50 -3.91 20.80
CA ASN A 5 -12.16 -4.39 20.42
C ASN A 5 -12.26 -5.87 20.03
N PRO A 6 -12.08 -6.24 18.74
CA PRO A 6 -12.21 -7.63 18.31
C PRO A 6 -11.09 -8.53 18.87
N PHE A 7 -9.98 -7.98 19.34
CA PHE A 7 -8.85 -8.74 19.89
C PHE A 7 -8.98 -9.02 21.38
N ALA A 8 -9.97 -8.44 22.06
CA ALA A 8 -10.09 -8.56 23.52
C ALA A 8 -10.40 -9.99 23.95
N GLU A 9 -11.27 -10.70 23.22
CA GLU A 9 -11.67 -12.07 23.58
C GLU A 9 -10.60 -13.12 23.27
N LEU A 10 -9.60 -12.80 22.43
CA LEU A 10 -8.52 -13.73 22.07
C LEU A 10 -7.71 -14.17 23.30
N ILE A 11 -7.62 -13.33 24.33
CA ILE A 11 -6.88 -13.66 25.56
C ILE A 11 -7.50 -14.80 26.36
N SER A 12 -8.75 -15.16 26.06
CA SER A 12 -9.45 -16.27 26.71
C SER A 12 -8.84 -17.63 26.37
N PHE A 13 -8.13 -17.74 25.24
CA PHE A 13 -7.55 -19.00 24.77
C PHE A 13 -6.08 -18.90 24.34
N MET A 14 -5.49 -17.71 24.24
CA MET A 14 -4.05 -17.55 23.99
C MET A 14 -3.42 -16.39 24.77
N PRO A 15 -2.15 -16.51 25.19
CA PRO A 15 -1.46 -15.42 25.87
C PRO A 15 -1.32 -14.17 24.99
N VAL A 16 -1.35 -12.99 25.63
CA VAL A 16 -1.20 -11.68 24.95
C VAL A 16 0.12 -11.61 24.19
N GLU A 17 1.16 -12.23 24.74
CA GLU A 17 2.51 -12.30 24.19
C GLU A 17 2.52 -12.99 22.82
N VAL A 18 1.64 -13.96 22.59
CA VAL A 18 1.54 -14.66 21.30
C VAL A 18 0.98 -13.72 20.23
N LEU A 19 -0.02 -12.90 20.56
CA LEU A 19 -0.57 -11.90 19.63
C LEU A 19 0.46 -10.83 19.29
N GLN A 20 1.19 -10.34 20.29
CA GLN A 20 2.26 -9.35 20.10
C GLN A 20 3.41 -9.91 19.28
N ALA A 21 3.84 -11.14 19.58
CA ALA A 21 4.88 -11.84 18.82
C ALA A 21 4.46 -12.06 17.36
N PHE A 22 3.18 -12.39 17.10
CA PHE A 22 2.65 -12.51 15.75
C PHE A 22 2.77 -11.18 14.97
N VAL A 23 2.43 -10.04 15.59
CA VAL A 23 2.61 -8.72 14.97
C VAL A 23 4.07 -8.39 14.71
N ILE A 24 4.96 -8.66 15.68
CA ILE A 24 6.41 -8.46 15.52
C ILE A 24 6.95 -9.30 14.37
N LEU A 25 6.53 -10.56 14.27
CA LEU A 25 6.92 -11.46 13.19
C LEU A 25 6.47 -10.93 11.83
N MET A 26 5.24 -10.40 11.71
CA MET A 26 4.75 -9.78 10.47
C MET A 26 5.63 -8.60 10.05
N VAL A 27 6.02 -7.72 10.99
CA VAL A 27 6.94 -6.61 10.72
C VAL A 27 8.31 -7.11 10.27
N ALA A 28 8.84 -8.13 10.94
CA ALA A 28 10.13 -8.74 10.57
C ALA A 28 10.09 -9.36 9.16
N MET A 29 8.99 -10.04 8.80
CA MET A 29 8.78 -10.60 7.46
C MET A 29 8.74 -9.51 6.38
N VAL A 30 8.12 -8.36 6.67
CA VAL A 30 8.11 -7.20 5.76
C VAL A 30 9.51 -6.66 5.53
N ALA A 31 10.27 -6.44 6.61
CA ALA A 31 11.63 -5.94 6.51
C ALA A 31 12.52 -6.91 5.72
N LEU A 32 12.51 -8.20 6.08
CA LEU A 32 13.29 -9.23 5.40
C LEU A 32 12.88 -9.38 3.93
N GLY A 33 11.58 -9.49 3.66
CA GLY A 33 11.06 -9.64 2.30
C GLY A 33 11.41 -8.45 1.40
N THR A 34 11.37 -7.24 1.94
CA THR A 34 11.75 -6.02 1.20
C THR A 34 13.25 -5.99 0.91
N ILE A 35 14.10 -6.32 1.88
CA ILE A 35 15.56 -6.39 1.70
C ILE A 35 15.91 -7.44 0.64
N LEU A 36 15.34 -8.64 0.73
CA LEU A 36 15.56 -9.71 -0.24
C LEU A 36 15.09 -9.31 -1.64
N ASP A 37 13.94 -8.64 -1.76
CA ASP A 37 13.41 -8.17 -3.05
C ASP A 37 14.36 -7.13 -3.69
N MET A 38 14.80 -6.15 -2.90
CA MET A 38 15.74 -5.13 -3.35
C MET A 38 17.09 -5.73 -3.76
N ALA A 39 17.58 -6.73 -3.04
CA ALA A 39 18.81 -7.45 -3.35
C ALA A 39 18.67 -8.26 -4.65
N HIS A 40 17.60 -9.04 -4.79
CA HIS A 40 17.33 -9.86 -5.98
C HIS A 40 17.21 -8.99 -7.23
N LYS A 41 16.37 -7.95 -7.18
CA LYS A 41 16.11 -7.07 -8.32
C LYS A 41 17.23 -6.06 -8.57
N LYS A 42 18.23 -6.01 -7.67
CA LYS A 42 19.34 -5.04 -7.69
C LYS A 42 18.85 -3.58 -7.70
N ASN A 43 17.65 -3.33 -7.19
CA ASN A 43 17.02 -2.00 -7.21
C ASN A 43 17.92 -0.95 -6.57
N ALA A 44 18.50 -1.24 -5.40
CA ALA A 44 19.42 -0.33 -4.71
C ALA A 44 20.66 0.02 -5.56
N LYS A 45 21.21 -0.97 -6.27
CA LYS A 45 22.36 -0.76 -7.16
C LYS A 45 21.99 0.19 -8.31
N TYR A 46 20.84 -0.03 -8.95
CA TYR A 46 20.37 0.83 -10.03
C TYR A 46 20.01 2.24 -9.54
N PHE A 47 19.40 2.38 -8.35
CA PHE A 47 19.15 3.68 -7.75
C PHE A 47 20.44 4.47 -7.53
N PHE A 48 21.48 3.82 -7.00
CA PHE A 48 22.77 4.47 -6.77
C PHE A 48 23.48 4.88 -8.08
N ILE A 49 23.47 4.01 -9.10
CA ILE A 49 24.02 4.32 -10.42
C ILE A 49 23.30 5.52 -11.04
N ASN A 50 21.96 5.51 -11.03
CA ASN A 50 21.16 6.61 -11.55
C ASN A 50 21.36 7.90 -10.75
N TYR A 51 21.51 7.81 -9.43
CA TYR A 51 21.77 8.98 -8.58
C TYR A 51 23.11 9.63 -8.93
N LYS A 52 24.16 8.82 -9.06
CA LYS A 52 25.48 9.28 -9.46
C LYS A 52 25.44 9.93 -10.85
N LYS A 53 24.82 9.26 -11.83
CA LYS A 53 24.64 9.80 -13.18
C LYS A 53 23.89 11.12 -13.19
N ALA A 54 22.77 11.21 -12.46
CA ALA A 54 21.98 12.43 -12.36
C ALA A 54 22.78 13.59 -11.73
N THR A 55 23.60 13.28 -10.72
CA THR A 55 24.46 14.26 -10.06
C THR A 55 25.59 14.74 -10.97
N GLU A 56 26.21 13.84 -11.73
CA GLU A 56 27.28 14.17 -12.70
C GLU A 56 26.75 14.97 -13.90
N SER A 57 25.53 14.69 -14.34
CA SER A 57 24.85 15.38 -15.44
C SER A 57 24.05 16.61 -15.00
N ALA A 58 24.16 17.04 -13.74
CA ALA A 58 23.45 18.20 -13.23
C ALA A 58 23.91 19.48 -13.96
N THR A 59 22.94 20.23 -14.50
CA THR A 59 23.22 21.45 -15.27
C THR A 59 23.13 22.72 -14.42
N LYS A 60 22.58 22.62 -13.21
CA LYS A 60 22.57 23.70 -12.21
C LYS A 60 22.77 23.17 -10.79
N LYS A 61 23.33 24.02 -9.93
CA LYS A 61 23.42 23.74 -8.49
C LYS A 61 22.13 24.18 -7.82
N VAL A 62 21.51 23.28 -7.08
CA VAL A 62 20.31 23.55 -6.29
C VAL A 62 20.69 23.75 -4.82
N SER A 63 20.19 24.83 -4.24
CA SER A 63 20.44 25.19 -2.84
C SER A 63 19.80 24.20 -1.86
N ALA A 64 20.26 24.20 -0.61
CA ALA A 64 19.68 23.34 0.43
C ALA A 64 18.18 23.63 0.65
N GLY A 65 17.78 24.90 0.58
CA GLY A 65 16.38 25.32 0.74
C GLY A 65 15.48 24.81 -0.40
N GLU A 66 15.96 24.90 -1.65
CA GLU A 66 15.22 24.36 -2.80
C GLU A 66 15.10 22.83 -2.73
N LYS A 67 16.17 22.11 -2.34
CA LYS A 67 16.10 20.66 -2.13
C LYS A 67 15.05 20.28 -1.08
N ALA A 68 15.02 20.99 0.04
CA ALA A 68 14.03 20.78 1.09
C ALA A 68 12.60 21.05 0.59
N ALA A 69 12.40 22.10 -0.21
CA ALA A 69 11.10 22.41 -0.80
C ALA A 69 10.63 21.32 -1.79
N VAL A 70 11.53 20.81 -2.64
CA VAL A 70 11.22 19.71 -3.57
C VAL A 70 10.85 18.44 -2.81
N ILE A 71 11.66 18.03 -1.82
CA ILE A 71 11.36 16.85 -0.99
C ILE A 71 10.00 16.99 -0.31
N SER A 72 9.74 18.15 0.30
CA SER A 72 8.47 18.43 0.98
C SER A 72 7.29 18.33 0.01
N LYS A 73 7.43 18.90 -1.18
CA LYS A 73 6.42 18.82 -2.24
C LYS A 73 6.21 17.38 -2.70
N THR A 74 7.27 16.62 -2.95
CA THR A 74 7.18 15.21 -3.36
C THR A 74 6.47 14.35 -2.32
N ILE A 75 6.77 14.57 -1.03
CA ILE A 75 6.06 13.87 0.05
C ILE A 75 4.57 14.25 0.03
N ALA A 76 4.27 15.55 0.00
CA ALA A 76 2.90 16.04 0.05
C ALA A 76 2.07 15.63 -1.18
N SER A 77 2.60 15.73 -2.39
CA SER A 77 1.87 15.38 -3.62
C SER A 77 1.99 13.90 -3.94
N ASP A 78 3.20 13.42 -4.21
CA ASP A 78 3.41 12.17 -4.92
C ASP A 78 3.25 10.97 -3.98
N ILE A 79 3.66 11.11 -2.72
CA ILE A 79 3.57 10.03 -1.74
C ILE A 79 2.20 10.05 -1.05
N LEU A 80 1.86 11.13 -0.36
CA LEU A 80 0.64 11.19 0.45
C LEU A 80 -0.64 11.21 -0.38
N THR A 81 -0.61 11.76 -1.59
CA THR A 81 -1.81 11.82 -2.43
C THR A 81 -1.71 10.97 -3.68
N THR A 82 -0.60 10.27 -3.90
CA THR A 82 -0.39 9.41 -5.08
C THR A 82 -0.71 10.14 -6.38
N SER A 83 -0.29 11.41 -6.50
CA SER A 83 -0.60 12.25 -7.67
C SER A 83 -0.07 11.70 -8.99
N GLU A 84 0.90 10.80 -8.94
CA GLU A 84 1.40 10.04 -10.09
C GLU A 84 0.30 9.21 -10.80
N LEU A 85 -0.79 8.85 -10.12
CA LEU A 85 -1.93 8.14 -10.72
C LEU A 85 -2.90 9.08 -11.46
N GLY A 86 -2.54 10.36 -11.62
CA GLY A 86 -3.38 11.35 -12.28
C GLY A 86 -4.64 11.71 -11.51
N ARG A 87 -5.58 12.38 -12.16
CA ARG A 87 -6.92 12.66 -11.60
C ARG A 87 -7.89 11.62 -12.14
N GLY A 88 -8.58 10.90 -11.26
CA GLY A 88 -9.59 9.93 -11.68
C GLY A 88 -9.89 8.86 -10.64
N GLN A 89 -10.69 7.88 -11.07
CA GLN A 89 -11.18 6.79 -10.22
C GLN A 89 -10.06 5.94 -9.64
N ARG A 90 -8.98 5.70 -10.41
CA ARG A 90 -7.82 4.91 -9.97
C ARG A 90 -7.12 5.52 -8.76
N ARG A 91 -6.90 6.84 -8.78
CA ARG A 91 -6.34 7.55 -7.64
C ARG A 91 -7.28 7.51 -6.43
N ALA A 92 -8.58 7.72 -6.65
CA ALA A 92 -9.56 7.66 -5.56
C ALA A 92 -9.61 6.27 -4.89
N ALA A 93 -9.71 5.20 -5.67
CA ALA A 93 -9.69 3.82 -5.19
C ALA A 93 -8.36 3.50 -4.47
N HIS A 94 -7.23 3.95 -5.02
CA HIS A 94 -5.92 3.75 -4.41
C HIS A 94 -5.79 4.46 -3.06
N LEU A 95 -6.19 5.73 -2.96
CA LEU A 95 -6.13 6.48 -1.71
C LEU A 95 -7.05 5.88 -0.64
N LEU A 96 -8.26 5.47 -1.04
CA LEU A 96 -9.20 4.79 -0.15
C LEU A 96 -8.60 3.50 0.40
N GLY A 97 -8.02 2.67 -0.48
CA GLY A 97 -7.34 1.44 -0.09
C GLY A 97 -6.09 1.66 0.76
N MET A 98 -5.24 2.62 0.37
CA MET A 98 -3.99 2.95 1.05
C MET A 98 -4.23 3.45 2.48
N TYR A 99 -5.03 4.51 2.64
CA TYR A 99 -5.32 5.04 3.97
C TYR A 99 -6.17 4.10 4.80
N GLY A 100 -7.08 3.34 4.16
CA GLY A 100 -7.80 2.26 4.83
C GLY A 100 -6.85 1.23 5.45
N SER A 101 -5.86 0.77 4.68
CA SER A 101 -4.91 -0.25 5.12
C SER A 101 -4.00 0.26 6.22
N ILE A 102 -3.52 1.50 6.09
CA ILE A 102 -2.69 2.15 7.12
C ILE A 102 -3.46 2.25 8.44
N LEU A 103 -4.71 2.73 8.39
CA LEU A 103 -5.57 2.82 9.58
C LEU A 103 -5.81 1.43 10.19
N PHE A 104 -6.12 0.45 9.35
CA PHE A 104 -6.37 -0.93 9.77
C PHE A 104 -5.17 -1.53 10.51
N TRP A 105 -3.96 -1.40 9.96
CA TRP A 105 -2.75 -1.94 10.57
C TRP A 105 -2.35 -1.19 11.84
N ILE A 106 -2.36 0.14 11.83
CA ILE A 106 -2.01 0.94 13.02
C ILE A 106 -2.97 0.65 14.16
N CYS A 107 -4.28 0.64 13.89
CA CYS A 107 -5.26 0.32 14.92
C CYS A 107 -5.12 -1.14 15.38
N SER A 108 -4.77 -2.09 14.51
CA SER A 108 -4.49 -3.47 14.93
C SER A 108 -3.34 -3.50 15.93
N ALA A 109 -2.22 -2.83 15.62
CA ALA A 109 -1.08 -2.76 16.52
C ALA A 109 -1.45 -2.08 17.85
N VAL A 110 -2.15 -0.95 17.82
CA VAL A 110 -2.57 -0.24 19.04
C VAL A 110 -3.50 -1.11 19.89
N LEU A 111 -4.52 -1.74 19.28
CA LEU A 111 -5.46 -2.60 20.00
C LEU A 111 -4.74 -3.79 20.66
N ILE A 112 -3.85 -4.47 19.93
CA ILE A 112 -3.11 -5.64 20.41
C ILE A 112 -2.10 -5.29 21.50
N PHE A 113 -1.32 -4.23 21.34
CA PHE A 113 -0.25 -3.90 22.29
C PHE A 113 -0.76 -3.14 23.51
N ALA A 114 -1.65 -2.17 23.31
CA ALA A 114 -2.11 -1.29 24.38
C ALA A 114 -3.37 -1.81 25.08
N TYR A 115 -4.28 -2.48 24.35
CA TYR A 115 -5.65 -2.74 24.81
C TYR A 115 -6.07 -4.22 24.80
N THR A 116 -5.09 -5.13 24.77
CA THR A 116 -5.31 -6.56 24.98
C THR A 116 -4.65 -6.98 26.30
N GLY A 117 -5.42 -7.65 27.17
CA GLY A 117 -5.00 -8.09 28.51
C GLY A 117 -6.04 -7.81 29.60
N ILE A 118 -5.83 -8.37 30.79
CA ILE A 118 -6.77 -8.24 31.92
C ILE A 118 -6.88 -6.77 32.35
N GLY A 119 -8.13 -6.27 32.43
CA GLY A 119 -8.42 -4.91 32.88
C GLY A 119 -8.07 -3.79 31.89
N LYS A 120 -7.75 -4.13 30.64
CA LYS A 120 -7.45 -3.15 29.59
C LYS A 120 -8.66 -2.94 28.69
N GLU A 121 -9.24 -1.75 28.74
CA GLU A 121 -10.36 -1.35 27.88
C GLU A 121 -9.88 -0.44 26.74
N ALA A 122 -10.24 -0.78 25.52
CA ALA A 122 -9.93 0.05 24.35
C ALA A 122 -10.89 1.25 24.27
N PRO A 123 -10.38 2.47 23.99
CA PRO A 123 -11.23 3.57 23.58
C PRO A 123 -12.02 3.19 22.32
N TYR A 124 -13.33 3.40 22.33
CA TYR A 124 -14.22 2.98 21.24
C TYR A 124 -13.80 3.59 19.89
N GLN A 125 -13.15 4.75 19.89
CA GLN A 125 -12.65 5.44 18.69
C GLN A 125 -11.59 4.60 17.97
N ILE A 126 -10.72 3.90 18.69
CA ILE A 126 -9.68 3.05 18.08
C ILE A 126 -10.32 1.83 17.43
N SER A 127 -11.29 1.20 18.12
CA SER A 127 -12.09 0.11 17.56
C SER A 127 -12.86 0.57 16.32
N LEU A 128 -13.46 1.76 16.34
CA LEU A 128 -14.18 2.33 15.20
C LEU A 128 -13.24 2.58 14.02
N LEU A 129 -12.06 3.17 14.26
CA LEU A 129 -11.05 3.43 13.23
C LEU A 129 -10.50 2.13 12.62
N TRP A 130 -10.36 1.06 13.40
CA TRP A 130 -9.98 -0.25 12.89
C TRP A 130 -11.00 -0.76 11.87
N HIS A 131 -12.30 -0.73 12.21
CA HIS A 131 -13.36 -1.17 11.31
C HIS A 131 -13.48 -0.26 10.08
N LEU A 132 -13.37 1.06 10.27
CA LEU A 132 -13.40 2.02 9.17
C LEU A 132 -12.21 1.79 8.21
N GLY A 133 -11.02 1.56 8.75
CA GLY A 133 -9.84 1.22 7.97
C GLY A 133 -10.03 -0.05 7.14
N ALA A 134 -10.57 -1.11 7.74
CA ALA A 134 -10.88 -2.35 7.03
C ALA A 134 -11.93 -2.13 5.93
N LEU A 135 -13.01 -1.40 6.21
CA LEU A 135 -14.05 -1.07 5.22
C LEU A 135 -13.50 -0.24 4.06
N MET A 136 -12.71 0.80 4.34
CA MET A 136 -12.04 1.60 3.31
C MET A 136 -11.10 0.74 2.46
N THR A 137 -10.35 -0.19 3.09
CA THR A 137 -9.49 -1.14 2.38
C THR A 137 -10.30 -2.00 1.41
N CYS A 138 -11.42 -2.57 1.87
CA CYS A 138 -12.32 -3.36 1.04
C CYS A 138 -12.92 -2.53 -0.09
N LEU A 139 -13.48 -1.35 0.19
CA LEU A 139 -14.09 -0.49 -0.81
C LEU A 139 -13.09 -0.08 -1.90
N GLY A 140 -11.91 0.42 -1.50
CA GLY A 140 -10.87 0.84 -2.45
C GLY A 140 -10.29 -0.33 -3.24
N GLY A 141 -9.98 -1.44 -2.55
CA GLY A 141 -9.37 -2.62 -3.17
C GLY A 141 -10.33 -3.38 -4.08
N TYR A 142 -11.60 -3.57 -3.72
CA TYR A 142 -12.59 -4.23 -4.58
C TYR A 142 -12.96 -3.34 -5.77
N TRP A 143 -13.08 -2.02 -5.57
CA TRP A 143 -13.25 -1.09 -6.69
C TRP A 143 -12.09 -1.21 -7.68
N PHE A 144 -10.85 -1.23 -7.18
CA PHE A 144 -9.68 -1.46 -8.02
C PHE A 144 -9.72 -2.82 -8.74
N TRP A 145 -9.97 -3.90 -7.99
CA TRP A 145 -9.91 -5.28 -8.48
C TRP A 145 -10.91 -5.56 -9.61
N PHE A 146 -12.17 -5.19 -9.41
CA PHE A 146 -13.24 -5.54 -10.35
C PHE A 146 -13.33 -4.58 -11.54
N PHE A 147 -12.96 -3.31 -11.38
CA PHE A 147 -13.28 -2.28 -12.38
C PHE A 147 -12.09 -1.50 -12.91
N LEU A 148 -11.01 -1.32 -12.14
CA LEU A 148 -9.92 -0.39 -12.50
C LEU A 148 -8.60 -1.08 -12.85
N ARG A 149 -8.48 -2.38 -12.61
CA ARG A 149 -7.31 -3.16 -13.03
C ARG A 149 -7.21 -3.11 -14.55
N VAL A 150 -6.07 -2.63 -15.06
CA VAL A 150 -5.81 -2.45 -16.50
C VAL A 150 -6.05 -3.74 -17.29
N ASP A 151 -5.62 -4.89 -16.73
CA ASP A 151 -5.86 -6.21 -17.31
C ASP A 151 -7.35 -6.49 -17.59
N VAL A 152 -8.26 -5.91 -16.80
CA VAL A 152 -9.71 -6.07 -16.94
C VAL A 152 -10.30 -4.96 -17.79
N SER A 153 -10.02 -3.70 -17.45
CA SER A 153 -10.69 -2.53 -18.05
C SER A 153 -10.20 -2.19 -19.46
N ALA A 154 -8.91 -2.39 -19.73
CA ALA A 154 -8.28 -2.06 -21.01
C ALA A 154 -7.94 -3.30 -21.83
N GLU A 155 -7.47 -4.38 -21.17
CA GLU A 155 -7.07 -5.61 -21.88
C GLU A 155 -8.20 -6.66 -21.96
N ALA A 156 -9.38 -6.37 -21.40
CA ALA A 156 -10.58 -7.22 -21.44
C ALA A 156 -10.38 -8.65 -20.91
N ASN A 157 -9.38 -8.88 -20.05
CA ASN A 157 -9.24 -10.17 -19.36
C ASN A 157 -10.36 -10.34 -18.32
N PRO A 158 -10.77 -11.58 -18.01
CA PRO A 158 -11.69 -11.84 -16.93
C PRO A 158 -11.16 -11.34 -15.58
N TRP A 159 -12.03 -10.75 -14.74
CA TRP A 159 -11.67 -10.31 -13.38
C TRP A 159 -11.15 -11.46 -12.50
N LYS A 160 -11.56 -12.70 -12.79
CA LYS A 160 -11.11 -13.92 -12.11
C LYS A 160 -9.71 -14.39 -12.51
N ARG A 161 -9.07 -13.77 -13.50
CA ARG A 161 -7.68 -14.06 -13.87
C ARG A 161 -6.78 -13.54 -12.75
N ILE A 162 -6.07 -14.45 -12.09
CA ILE A 162 -5.12 -14.13 -11.01
C ILE A 162 -3.72 -14.42 -11.52
N ILE A 163 -2.83 -13.44 -11.37
CA ILE A 163 -1.40 -13.57 -11.66
C ILE A 163 -0.58 -13.30 -10.39
N ARG A 164 0.71 -13.70 -10.38
CA ARG A 164 1.59 -13.49 -9.22
C ARG A 164 1.65 -12.03 -8.74
N ALA A 165 1.51 -11.07 -9.65
CA ALA A 165 1.48 -9.65 -9.30
C ALA A 165 0.28 -9.24 -8.42
N ASP A 166 -0.80 -10.03 -8.42
CA ASP A 166 -2.03 -9.78 -7.66
C ASP A 166 -1.93 -10.26 -6.20
N LEU A 167 -0.88 -11.01 -5.85
CA LEU A 167 -0.74 -11.62 -4.52
C LEU A 167 -0.88 -10.60 -3.39
N PHE A 168 -0.31 -9.41 -3.55
CA PHE A 168 -0.40 -8.33 -2.56
C PHE A 168 -1.85 -7.84 -2.36
N VAL A 169 -2.53 -7.43 -3.44
CA VAL A 169 -3.87 -6.86 -3.31
C VAL A 169 -4.90 -7.89 -2.85
N LEU A 170 -4.77 -9.14 -3.30
CA LEU A 170 -5.70 -10.20 -2.91
C LEU A 170 -5.53 -10.62 -1.45
N SER A 171 -4.29 -10.75 -0.97
CA SER A 171 -4.05 -11.07 0.44
C SER A 171 -4.43 -9.92 1.37
N LEU A 172 -4.24 -8.66 0.95
CA LEU A 172 -4.71 -7.48 1.66
C LEU A 172 -6.24 -7.44 1.75
N LEU A 173 -6.94 -7.67 0.63
CA LEU A 173 -8.41 -7.74 0.60
C LEU A 173 -8.94 -8.90 1.43
N ALA A 174 -8.30 -10.07 1.35
CA ALA A 174 -8.65 -11.22 2.18
C ALA A 174 -8.48 -10.91 3.67
N ALA A 175 -7.37 -10.29 4.07
CA ALA A 175 -7.15 -9.90 5.46
C ALA A 175 -8.19 -8.90 5.96
N ALA A 176 -8.51 -7.85 5.19
CA ALA A 176 -9.53 -6.88 5.59
C ALA A 176 -10.94 -7.50 5.66
N THR A 177 -11.32 -8.29 4.65
CA THR A 177 -12.64 -8.94 4.58
C THR A 177 -12.83 -9.98 5.66
N PHE A 178 -11.86 -10.86 5.87
CA PHE A 178 -11.95 -11.87 6.93
C PHE A 178 -11.81 -11.25 8.32
N GLY A 179 -11.07 -10.16 8.48
CA GLY A 179 -11.05 -9.41 9.74
C GLY A 179 -12.42 -8.82 10.09
N LEU A 180 -13.11 -8.22 9.11
CA LEU A 180 -14.48 -7.73 9.29
C LEU A 180 -15.48 -8.86 9.55
N ALA A 181 -15.40 -9.95 8.78
CA ALA A 181 -16.26 -11.11 8.95
C ALA A 181 -16.08 -11.74 10.32
N TRP A 182 -14.83 -11.92 10.76
CA TRP A 182 -14.46 -12.41 12.08
C TRP A 182 -15.05 -11.53 13.19
N SER A 183 -14.78 -10.22 13.16
CA SER A 183 -15.31 -9.27 14.14
C SER A 183 -16.85 -9.31 14.23
N TYR A 184 -17.52 -9.48 13.09
CA TYR A 184 -18.97 -9.61 13.02
C TYR A 184 -19.45 -10.90 13.67
N THR A 185 -18.87 -12.03 13.29
CA THR A 185 -19.30 -13.34 13.80
C THR A 185 -18.97 -13.54 15.28
N GLN A 186 -17.88 -12.94 15.78
CA GLN A 186 -17.55 -12.87 17.20
C GLN A 186 -18.65 -12.09 17.95
N TYR A 187 -18.96 -10.87 17.48
CA TYR A 187 -20.01 -10.03 18.08
C TYR A 187 -21.41 -10.66 18.03
N SER A 188 -21.71 -11.40 16.96
CA SER A 188 -22.97 -12.14 16.81
C SER A 188 -22.99 -13.48 17.54
N SER A 189 -21.91 -13.85 18.24
CA SER A 189 -21.78 -15.09 18.99
C SER A 189 -22.08 -16.34 18.15
N VAL A 190 -21.47 -16.42 16.97
CA VAL A 190 -21.57 -17.57 16.04
C VAL A 190 -20.25 -18.35 16.03
N PRO A 191 -20.01 -19.30 16.96
CA PRO A 191 -18.65 -19.75 17.30
C PRO A 191 -17.90 -20.46 16.15
N ILE A 192 -18.64 -21.22 15.33
CA ILE A 192 -18.07 -21.97 14.20
C ILE A 192 -17.53 -21.00 13.13
N LEU A 193 -18.32 -19.99 12.77
CA LEU A 193 -17.91 -19.01 11.76
C LEU A 193 -16.87 -18.03 12.31
N ASP A 194 -16.98 -17.65 13.59
CA ASP A 194 -15.97 -16.87 14.30
C ASP A 194 -14.59 -17.53 14.22
N SER A 195 -14.50 -18.81 14.61
CA SER A 195 -13.25 -19.57 14.54
C SER A 195 -12.72 -19.69 13.10
N LEU A 196 -13.61 -19.97 12.14
CA LEU A 196 -13.24 -20.06 10.72
C LEU A 196 -12.66 -18.73 10.19
N PHE A 197 -13.34 -17.62 10.42
CA PHE A 197 -12.89 -16.32 9.92
C PHE A 197 -11.65 -15.82 10.64
N LEU A 198 -11.47 -16.14 11.92
CA LEU A 198 -10.21 -15.88 12.63
C LEU A 198 -9.04 -16.61 11.98
N VAL A 199 -9.19 -17.90 11.66
CA VAL A 199 -8.15 -18.68 10.98
C VAL A 199 -7.86 -18.10 9.59
N LEU A 200 -8.90 -17.78 8.81
CA LEU A 200 -8.73 -17.18 7.48
C LEU A 200 -8.08 -15.79 7.55
N TYR A 201 -8.42 -14.99 8.57
CA TYR A 201 -7.80 -13.71 8.84
C TYR A 201 -6.30 -13.89 9.15
N ALA A 202 -5.95 -14.81 10.04
CA ALA A 202 -4.55 -15.10 10.38
C ALA A 202 -3.76 -15.60 9.16
N LEU A 203 -4.29 -16.57 8.40
CA LEU A 203 -3.66 -17.08 7.18
C LEU A 203 -3.48 -15.99 6.12
N SER A 204 -4.47 -15.11 5.95
CA SER A 204 -4.38 -14.01 4.98
C SER A 204 -3.28 -13.02 5.36
N ASN A 205 -3.10 -12.73 6.65
CA ASN A 205 -1.99 -11.88 7.12
C ASN A 205 -0.63 -12.58 6.94
N ILE A 206 -0.54 -13.90 7.20
CA ILE A 206 0.68 -14.67 6.93
C ILE A 206 1.05 -14.60 5.45
N VAL A 207 0.09 -14.76 4.54
CA VAL A 207 0.31 -14.66 3.10
C VAL A 207 0.67 -13.23 2.69
N LEU A 208 0.01 -12.22 3.26
CA LEU A 208 0.25 -10.80 2.97
C LEU A 208 1.68 -10.37 3.35
N PHE A 209 2.06 -10.59 4.60
CA PHE A 209 3.34 -10.13 5.14
C PHE A 209 4.49 -11.09 4.81
N GLY A 210 4.24 -12.39 4.78
CA GLY A 210 5.22 -13.39 4.32
C GLY A 210 5.43 -13.35 2.81
N GLY A 211 4.41 -12.94 2.03
CA GLY A 211 4.45 -12.85 0.57
C GLY A 211 5.16 -11.61 0.01
N VAL A 212 5.77 -10.77 0.85
CA VAL A 212 6.37 -9.48 0.44
C VAL A 212 7.40 -9.67 -0.68
N TYR A 213 8.29 -10.65 -0.55
CA TYR A 213 9.32 -10.94 -1.55
C TYR A 213 8.76 -11.41 -2.90
N TRP A 214 7.60 -12.07 -2.92
CA TRP A 214 7.01 -12.61 -4.14
C TRP A 214 5.97 -11.70 -4.80
N SER A 215 5.65 -10.57 -4.18
CA SER A 215 4.55 -9.68 -4.57
C SER A 215 5.01 -8.27 -4.92
N LYS A 216 4.05 -7.39 -5.24
CA LYS A 216 4.29 -5.96 -5.43
C LYS A 216 4.40 -5.17 -4.11
N PHE A 217 4.34 -5.83 -2.96
CA PHE A 217 4.35 -5.15 -1.67
C PHE A 217 5.68 -4.43 -1.41
N ALA A 218 6.83 -5.07 -1.67
CA ALA A 218 8.15 -4.47 -1.46
C ALA A 218 8.33 -3.10 -2.16
N HIS A 219 7.67 -2.91 -3.31
CA HIS A 219 7.68 -1.65 -4.05
C HIS A 219 7.10 -0.45 -3.28
N MET A 220 6.22 -0.67 -2.30
CA MET A 220 5.69 0.41 -1.46
C MET A 220 6.78 1.10 -0.63
N PHE A 221 7.86 0.40 -0.28
CA PHE A 221 8.90 0.93 0.61
C PHE A 221 9.97 1.72 -0.14
N TYR A 222 10.35 1.32 -1.36
CA TYR A 222 11.41 1.99 -2.10
C TYR A 222 10.91 3.03 -3.12
N LYS A 223 9.64 2.97 -3.55
CA LYS A 223 9.07 3.95 -4.50
C LYS A 223 9.09 5.40 -3.99
N PRO A 224 8.79 5.69 -2.71
CA PRO A 224 8.91 7.05 -2.17
C PRO A 224 10.32 7.65 -2.36
N GLY A 225 11.36 6.86 -2.10
CA GLY A 225 12.74 7.27 -2.31
C GLY A 225 13.05 7.53 -3.79
N ALA A 226 12.54 6.67 -4.68
CA ALA A 226 12.66 6.85 -6.13
C ALA A 226 12.02 8.15 -6.62
N ALA A 227 10.82 8.49 -6.10
CA ALA A 227 10.11 9.72 -6.46
C ALA A 227 10.88 10.97 -5.99
N ILE A 228 11.43 10.93 -4.77
CA ILE A 228 12.27 12.02 -4.24
C ILE A 228 13.50 12.22 -5.12
N GLN A 229 14.22 11.15 -5.43
CA GLN A 229 15.40 11.20 -6.29
C GLN A 229 15.07 11.78 -7.66
N LYS A 230 13.98 11.30 -8.29
CA LYS A 230 13.53 11.77 -9.59
C LYS A 230 13.26 13.27 -9.58
N ASN A 231 12.40 13.74 -8.67
CA ASN A 231 12.02 15.15 -8.60
C ASN A 231 13.21 16.07 -8.26
N LEU A 232 14.15 15.61 -7.43
CA LEU A 232 15.39 16.35 -7.17
C LEU A 232 16.24 16.46 -8.45
N SER A 233 16.39 15.35 -9.19
CA SER A 233 17.19 15.33 -10.41
C SER A 233 16.61 16.22 -11.51
N GLU A 234 15.29 16.30 -11.63
CA GLU A 234 14.61 17.24 -12.56
C GLU A 234 14.95 18.70 -12.22
N VAL A 235 15.03 19.05 -10.92
CA VAL A 235 15.34 20.41 -10.48
C VAL A 235 16.84 20.71 -10.57
N ASP A 236 17.72 19.72 -10.53
CA ASP A 236 19.15 19.85 -10.87
C ASP A 236 19.38 19.96 -12.40
N GLY A 237 18.32 19.84 -13.19
CA GLY A 237 18.31 19.97 -14.64
C GLY A 237 18.69 18.68 -15.39
N TYR A 238 18.79 17.55 -14.68
CA TYR A 238 18.87 16.23 -15.29
C TYR A 238 17.48 15.82 -15.82
N ARG A 239 17.44 15.18 -16.99
CA ARG A 239 16.19 14.86 -17.70
C ARG A 239 15.99 13.36 -17.94
N ASP A 240 16.58 12.48 -17.13
CA ASP A 240 16.56 11.02 -17.38
C ASP A 240 17.00 10.67 -18.80
N ASP A 241 18.03 11.37 -19.31
CA ASP A 241 18.53 11.29 -20.69
C ASP A 241 17.50 11.65 -21.78
N LEU A 242 16.37 12.27 -21.42
CA LEU A 242 15.39 12.77 -22.38
C LEU A 242 15.85 14.08 -23.02
N PRO A 243 15.58 14.28 -24.33
CA PRO A 243 15.91 15.52 -25.02
C PRO A 243 15.18 16.71 -24.41
N GLY A 244 15.70 17.91 -24.68
CA GLY A 244 15.04 19.20 -24.41
C GLY A 244 13.60 19.26 -24.96
N PRO A 245 12.75 20.19 -24.46
CA PRO A 245 11.43 20.39 -25.05
C PRO A 245 11.64 20.88 -26.50
N ALA A 246 10.85 20.38 -27.44
CA ALA A 246 10.91 20.87 -28.82
C ALA A 246 10.28 22.27 -28.91
N ASP A 247 10.89 23.17 -29.68
CA ASP A 247 10.35 24.50 -29.97
C ASP A 247 9.16 24.44 -30.95
N ALA A 248 9.02 23.32 -31.66
CA ALA A 248 7.93 23.10 -32.61
C ALA A 248 6.59 22.85 -31.89
N PRO A 249 5.47 23.35 -32.44
CA PRO A 249 4.14 23.09 -31.89
C PRO A 249 3.86 21.58 -31.88
N LYS A 250 3.21 21.10 -30.81
CA LYS A 250 2.88 19.68 -30.66
C LYS A 250 1.99 19.20 -31.82
N GLN A 251 2.57 18.44 -32.75
CA GLN A 251 1.85 17.78 -33.83
C GLN A 251 1.50 16.35 -33.42
N PHE A 252 0.35 16.17 -32.77
CA PHE A 252 -0.19 14.84 -32.53
C PHE A 252 -1.08 14.43 -33.70
N GLY A 253 -0.92 13.21 -34.20
CA GLY A 253 -1.85 12.64 -35.17
C GLY A 253 -3.27 12.59 -34.61
N LEU A 254 -4.28 12.66 -35.49
CA LEU A 254 -5.70 12.67 -35.11
C LEU A 254 -6.10 11.49 -34.19
N GLY A 255 -5.35 10.38 -34.22
CA GLY A 255 -5.56 9.21 -33.36
C GLY A 255 -5.44 9.48 -31.85
N ILE A 256 -4.53 10.37 -31.41
CA ILE A 256 -4.35 10.70 -29.98
C ILE A 256 -5.50 11.57 -29.44
N LYS A 257 -6.22 12.27 -30.33
CA LYS A 257 -7.37 13.11 -29.98
C LYS A 257 -8.72 12.37 -30.05
N ARG A 258 -8.76 11.18 -30.66
CA ARG A 258 -10.01 10.42 -30.84
C ARG A 258 -10.39 9.62 -29.60
N GLU A 259 -9.41 9.08 -28.89
CA GLU A 259 -9.61 8.40 -27.62
C GLU A 259 -8.49 8.78 -26.65
N SER A 260 -8.85 9.20 -25.44
CA SER A 260 -7.88 9.32 -24.37
C SER A 260 -7.33 7.91 -24.07
N PRO A 261 -6.00 7.76 -23.88
CA PRO A 261 -5.43 6.49 -23.49
C PRO A 261 -6.14 5.97 -22.24
N ARG A 262 -6.78 4.79 -22.32
CA ARG A 262 -7.42 4.14 -21.17
C ARG A 262 -6.44 3.44 -20.23
N HIS A 263 -5.13 3.54 -20.52
CA HIS A 263 -4.08 2.78 -19.86
C HIS A 263 -3.57 3.39 -18.54
N TYR A 264 -4.05 4.57 -18.11
CA TYR A 264 -3.54 5.25 -16.92
C TYR A 264 -4.63 5.74 -15.97
#